data_AF-A0A7V9TF68-F1
#
_entry.id   AF-A0A7V9TF68-F1
#
_cell.length_a   1.000
_cell.length_b   1.000
_cell.length_c   1.000
_cell.angle_alpha   90.00
_cell.angle_beta   90.00
_cell.angle_gamma   90.00
#
_symmetry.space_group_name_H-M   'P 1'
#
loop_
_entity.id
_entity.type
_entity.pdbx_description
1 polymer ?
#
loop_
_entity_poly.entity_id
_entity_poly.type
_entity_poly.pdbx_seq_one_letter_code
_entity_poly.pdbx_strand_id
1 'polypeptide(L)'
;MKLPKITEAQIRALASAQSFERGKSYYQGGAIIEPLRQGLELRAECEGSEYEPYQISVALNPKGIGETSCTCPYDWGGICKHIVALLLTYAHNPQAFRHIEPLDKMLAGKSRDDLIVIIQDMLRHQPNLISVVELTKETQEIKPGQPMNVSVYRTQARRALQHESSRSVERELKALGETAARLAGGGDFVNAGAIYHALLDETVKGYDEMISAMDEDGDIAVIIDEFAKGLGECLAQSAAATKTRREWLEILLRAELADIALGGIDLAPSAREAILKYADREEWQWIEERLPKIFSARSSWAQDTIQKFLAKGRRKHKIKT
;
A
#
# COMPACT_ATOMS: atom_id res chain seq x y z
N MET A 1 26.08 16.70 14.01
CA MET A 1 26.47 15.36 14.47
C MET A 1 27.78 14.96 13.81
N LYS A 2 28.66 14.25 14.52
CA LYS A 2 29.93 13.75 13.97
C LYS A 2 29.65 12.46 13.19
N LEU A 3 30.14 12.38 11.95
CA LEU A 3 29.99 11.16 11.13
C LEU A 3 30.78 10.01 11.77
N PRO A 4 30.23 8.78 11.80
CA PRO A 4 30.96 7.63 12.31
C PRO A 4 32.11 7.30 11.36
N LYS A 5 33.27 6.96 11.92
CA LYS A 5 34.38 6.43 11.15
C LYS A 5 34.13 4.94 10.93
N ILE A 6 33.93 4.56 9.67
CA ILE A 6 33.75 3.15 9.30
C ILE A 6 35.12 2.52 9.07
N THR A 7 35.28 1.28 9.50
CA THR A 7 36.52 0.50 9.38
C THR A 7 36.28 -0.78 8.58
N GLU A 8 37.31 -1.26 7.88
CA GLU A 8 37.22 -2.56 7.19
C GLU A 8 36.83 -3.71 8.12
N ALA A 9 37.28 -3.69 9.38
CA ALA A 9 36.94 -4.72 10.36
C ALA A 9 35.41 -4.79 10.63
N GLN A 10 34.75 -3.63 10.71
CA GLN A 10 33.29 -3.57 10.85
C GLN A 10 32.59 -4.09 9.58
N ILE A 11 33.12 -3.77 8.40
CA ILE A 11 32.56 -4.24 7.13
C ILE A 11 32.72 -5.77 7.02
N ARG A 12 33.89 -6.31 7.35
CA ARG A 12 34.18 -7.75 7.37
C ARG A 12 33.26 -8.51 8.34
N ALA A 13 32.91 -7.91 9.48
CA ALA A 13 32.04 -8.55 10.46
C ALA A 13 30.60 -8.73 9.98
N LEU A 14 30.16 -7.93 8.99
CA LEU A 14 28.79 -7.98 8.44
C LEU A 14 28.67 -8.81 7.16
N ALA A 15 29.80 -9.18 6.55
CA ALA A 15 29.85 -9.88 5.27
C ALA A 15 30.43 -11.28 5.43
N SER A 16 30.00 -12.22 4.59
CA SER A 16 30.77 -13.45 4.41
C SER A 16 32.15 -13.14 3.81
N ALA A 17 33.13 -14.00 4.04
CA ALA A 17 34.47 -13.83 3.47
C ALA A 17 34.45 -13.67 1.94
N GLN A 18 33.60 -14.45 1.26
CA GLN A 18 33.43 -14.38 -0.19
C GLN A 18 32.78 -13.06 -0.64
N SER A 19 31.72 -12.61 0.03
CA SER A 19 31.07 -11.33 -0.28
C SER A 19 32.02 -10.16 -0.05
N PHE A 20 32.83 -10.23 1.01
CA PHE A 20 33.82 -9.21 1.30
C PHE A 20 34.90 -9.10 0.22
N GLU A 21 35.53 -10.22 -0.16
CA GLU A 21 36.59 -10.21 -1.17
C GLU A 21 36.06 -9.75 -2.54
N ARG A 22 34.85 -10.20 -2.94
CA ARG A 22 34.21 -9.69 -4.15
C ARG A 22 33.90 -8.19 -4.05
N GLY A 23 33.40 -7.73 -2.92
CA GLY A 23 33.12 -6.31 -2.69
C GLY A 23 34.38 -5.45 -2.78
N LYS A 24 35.52 -5.97 -2.32
CA LYS A 24 36.83 -5.33 -2.48
C LYS A 24 37.22 -5.23 -3.95
N SER A 25 37.00 -6.26 -4.76
CA SER A 25 37.22 -6.18 -6.21
C SER A 25 36.35 -5.12 -6.88
N TYR A 26 35.08 -5.00 -6.48
CA TYR A 26 34.15 -3.99 -7.02
C TYR A 26 34.57 -2.57 -6.62
N TYR A 27 34.99 -2.37 -5.37
CA TYR A 27 35.55 -1.10 -4.91
C TYR A 27 36.80 -0.72 -5.71
N GLN A 28 37.75 -1.65 -5.87
CA GLN A 28 38.99 -1.41 -6.63
C GLN A 28 38.73 -1.16 -8.12
N GLY A 29 37.68 -1.79 -8.67
CA GLY A 29 37.23 -1.58 -10.05
C GLY A 29 36.44 -0.30 -10.27
N GLY A 30 36.14 0.49 -9.24
CA GLY A 30 35.37 1.73 -9.37
C GLY A 30 33.89 1.52 -9.68
N ALA A 31 33.32 0.38 -9.30
CA ALA A 31 31.93 0.01 -9.64
C ALA A 31 30.83 0.82 -8.92
N ILE A 32 31.19 1.84 -8.13
CA ILE A 32 30.24 2.70 -7.40
C ILE A 32 30.02 3.98 -8.18
N ILE A 33 28.78 4.20 -8.62
CA ILE A 33 28.36 5.33 -9.45
C ILE A 33 27.57 6.33 -8.59
N GLU A 34 27.82 7.62 -8.81
CA GLU A 34 27.12 8.74 -8.17
C GLU A 34 26.97 8.61 -6.63
N PRO A 35 28.07 8.32 -5.89
CA PRO A 35 28.00 8.19 -4.45
C PRO A 35 27.55 9.50 -3.80
N LEU A 36 26.48 9.44 -3.02
CA LEU A 36 25.92 10.58 -2.31
C LEU A 36 25.77 10.28 -0.82
N ARG A 37 25.94 11.32 -0.01
CA ARG A 37 25.69 11.28 1.42
C ARG A 37 24.65 12.33 1.79
N GLN A 38 23.56 11.89 2.42
CA GLN A 38 22.55 12.76 2.99
C GLN A 38 22.46 12.51 4.49
N GLY A 39 23.02 13.42 5.30
CA GLY A 39 23.11 13.22 6.74
C GLY A 39 23.94 11.98 7.11
N LEU A 40 23.29 10.99 7.73
CA LEU A 40 23.86 9.68 8.09
C LEU A 40 23.54 8.59 7.07
N GLU A 41 22.94 8.92 5.93
CA GLU A 41 22.62 7.94 4.89
C GLU A 41 23.62 8.04 3.73
N LEU A 42 24.10 6.89 3.26
CA LEU A 42 24.89 6.74 2.05
C LEU A 42 24.00 6.11 0.98
N ARG A 43 24.03 6.65 -0.24
CA ARG A 43 23.39 6.01 -1.41
C ARG A 43 24.34 6.04 -2.60
N ALA A 44 24.16 5.08 -3.49
CA ALA A 44 24.83 5.05 -4.78
C ALA A 44 24.10 4.07 -5.71
N GLU A 45 24.56 4.03 -6.94
CA GLU A 45 24.35 2.92 -7.86
C GLU A 45 25.61 2.05 -7.89
N CYS A 46 25.46 0.76 -8.16
CA CYS A 46 26.58 -0.15 -8.30
C CYS A 46 26.46 -0.99 -9.57
N GLU A 47 27.46 -0.87 -10.45
CA GLU A 47 27.56 -1.74 -11.63
C GLU A 47 27.71 -3.19 -11.17
N GLY A 48 27.04 -4.09 -11.88
CA GLY A 48 26.96 -5.49 -11.50
C GLY A 48 26.85 -6.43 -12.69
N SER A 49 26.20 -7.57 -12.47
CA SER A 49 25.98 -8.57 -13.52
C SER A 49 24.81 -8.24 -14.44
N GLU A 50 23.92 -7.33 -14.02
CA GLU A 50 22.76 -6.91 -14.79
C GLU A 50 23.10 -5.70 -15.67
N TYR A 51 22.25 -5.45 -16.66
CA TYR A 51 22.38 -4.29 -17.54
C TYR A 51 22.17 -2.97 -16.79
N GLU A 52 21.14 -2.91 -15.93
CA GLU A 52 20.87 -1.76 -15.06
C GLU A 52 21.68 -1.85 -13.76
N PRO A 53 22.31 -0.76 -13.29
CA PRO A 53 22.99 -0.72 -12.00
C PRO A 53 22.07 -1.05 -10.81
N TYR A 54 22.63 -1.70 -9.79
CA TYR A 54 21.90 -1.97 -8.55
C TYR A 54 21.82 -0.71 -7.69
N GLN A 55 20.63 -0.37 -7.22
CA GLN A 55 20.44 0.71 -6.25
C GLN A 55 20.83 0.21 -4.85
N ILE A 56 21.67 1.01 -4.18
CA ILE A 56 22.20 0.65 -2.86
C ILE A 56 22.11 1.81 -1.87
N SER A 57 21.79 1.47 -0.62
CA SER A 57 21.75 2.41 0.49
C SER A 57 22.27 1.79 1.79
N VAL A 58 22.88 2.64 2.62
CA VAL A 58 23.32 2.31 3.98
C VAL A 58 22.95 3.43 4.92
N ALA A 59 22.17 3.13 5.94
CA ALA A 59 21.95 3.99 7.09
C ALA A 59 23.11 3.84 8.08
N LEU A 60 23.74 4.95 8.46
CA LEU A 60 24.76 5.01 9.50
C LEU A 60 24.12 5.40 10.83
N ASN A 61 24.73 4.97 11.93
CA ASN A 61 24.34 5.34 13.28
C ASN A 61 25.57 5.71 14.12
N PRO A 62 25.42 6.24 15.34
CA PRO A 62 26.57 6.61 16.18
C PRO A 62 27.55 5.46 16.49
N LYS A 63 27.13 4.20 16.37
CA LYS A 63 27.95 3.00 16.59
C LYS A 63 28.58 2.45 15.30
N GLY A 64 28.26 2.97 14.12
CA GLY A 64 28.81 2.54 12.84
C GLY A 64 27.75 2.28 11.78
N ILE A 65 27.79 1.10 11.18
CA ILE A 65 26.89 0.67 10.10
C ILE A 65 25.56 0.22 10.71
N GLY A 66 24.45 0.74 10.20
CA GLY A 66 23.08 0.36 10.55
C GLY A 66 22.45 -0.49 9.46
N GLU A 67 21.22 -0.16 9.10
CA GLU A 67 20.46 -0.86 8.05
C GLU A 67 21.11 -0.68 6.68
N THR A 68 21.00 -1.73 5.86
CA THR A 68 21.53 -1.76 4.50
C THR A 68 20.48 -2.28 3.54
N SER A 69 20.35 -1.69 2.36
CA SER A 69 19.44 -2.16 1.31
C SER A 69 20.14 -2.17 -0.04
N CYS A 70 19.93 -3.24 -0.80
CA CYS A 70 20.45 -3.41 -2.15
C CYS A 70 19.39 -4.11 -2.99
N THR A 71 19.17 -3.65 -4.22
CA THR A 71 18.20 -4.28 -5.14
C THR A 71 18.70 -5.59 -5.76
N CYS A 72 19.88 -6.10 -5.40
CA CYS A 72 20.39 -7.35 -5.94
C CYS A 72 19.71 -8.57 -5.31
N PRO A 73 19.56 -9.70 -6.05
CA PRO A 73 18.87 -10.91 -5.57
C PRO A 73 19.69 -11.72 -4.55
N TYR A 74 20.63 -11.10 -3.86
CA TYR A 74 21.51 -11.77 -2.90
C TYR A 74 20.77 -12.04 -1.58
N ASP A 75 20.63 -13.32 -1.20
CA ASP A 75 19.99 -13.75 0.04
C ASP A 75 20.82 -14.80 0.82
N TRP A 76 22.15 -14.75 0.67
CA TRP A 76 23.06 -15.77 1.25
C TRP A 76 23.61 -15.39 2.63
N GLY A 77 22.91 -14.51 3.34
CA GLY A 77 23.29 -14.02 4.67
C GLY A 77 24.40 -12.97 4.68
N GLY A 78 24.28 -12.00 5.60
CA GLY A 78 25.17 -10.84 5.67
C GLY A 78 24.98 -9.87 4.51
N ILE A 79 25.84 -8.86 4.43
CA ILE A 79 25.77 -7.84 3.38
C ILE A 79 26.37 -8.35 2.06
N CYS A 80 25.74 -7.98 0.94
CA CYS A 80 26.21 -8.35 -0.39
C CYS A 80 27.48 -7.58 -0.78
N LYS A 81 28.16 -8.05 -1.84
CA LYS A 81 29.36 -7.41 -2.40
C LYS A 81 29.18 -5.93 -2.78
N HIS A 82 27.99 -5.51 -3.22
CA HIS A 82 27.73 -4.12 -3.62
C HIS A 82 27.72 -3.18 -2.40
N ILE A 83 27.11 -3.62 -1.29
CA ILE A 83 27.12 -2.88 -0.03
C ILE A 83 28.54 -2.83 0.56
N VAL A 84 29.29 -3.93 0.48
CA VAL A 84 30.72 -3.93 0.85
C VAL A 84 31.49 -2.89 0.02
N ALA A 85 31.30 -2.85 -1.30
CA ALA A 85 32.00 -1.90 -2.17
C ALA A 85 31.67 -0.43 -1.81
N LEU A 86 30.40 -0.11 -1.53
CA LEU A 86 29.99 1.22 -1.09
C LEU A 86 30.64 1.60 0.25
N LEU A 87 30.61 0.69 1.22
CA LEU A 87 31.20 0.91 2.54
C LEU A 87 32.72 1.08 2.48
N LEU A 88 33.42 0.31 1.64
CA LEU A 88 34.85 0.47 1.39
C LEU A 88 35.14 1.82 0.71
N THR A 89 34.34 2.21 -0.28
CA THR A 89 34.44 3.53 -0.92
C THR A 89 34.32 4.64 0.11
N TYR A 90 33.35 4.55 1.02
CA TYR A 90 33.17 5.53 2.09
C TYR A 90 34.29 5.51 3.14
N ALA A 91 34.77 4.32 3.53
CA ALA A 91 35.82 4.17 4.54
C ALA A 91 37.18 4.71 4.05
N HIS A 92 37.51 4.52 2.78
CA HIS A 92 38.79 4.94 2.21
C HIS A 92 38.74 6.32 1.55
N ASN A 93 37.62 6.68 0.93
CA ASN A 93 37.46 7.95 0.21
C ASN A 93 36.11 8.61 0.52
N PRO A 94 35.88 9.09 1.76
CA PRO A 94 34.63 9.73 2.14
C PRO A 94 34.35 11.03 1.36
N GLN A 95 35.37 11.64 0.75
CA GLN A 95 35.23 12.86 -0.06
C GLN A 95 34.67 12.61 -1.46
N ALA A 96 34.66 11.35 -1.94
CA ALA A 96 33.99 10.99 -3.18
C ALA A 96 32.47 11.17 -3.08
N PHE A 97 31.92 11.17 -1.86
CA PHE A 97 30.48 11.27 -1.66
C PHE A 97 30.03 12.71 -1.76
N ARG A 98 29.20 13.00 -2.76
CA ARG A 98 28.54 14.30 -2.87
C ARG A 98 27.63 14.48 -1.66
N HIS A 99 27.91 15.51 -0.86
CA HIS A 99 27.06 15.83 0.27
C HIS A 99 25.80 16.54 -0.24
N ILE A 100 24.65 15.91 0.00
CA ILE A 100 23.35 16.53 -0.21
C ILE A 100 22.83 16.89 1.16
N GLU A 101 22.44 18.15 1.33
CA GLU A 101 21.77 18.55 2.55
C GLU A 101 20.45 17.77 2.70
N PRO A 102 20.11 17.29 3.90
CA PRO A 102 18.82 16.64 4.13
C PRO A 102 17.65 17.49 3.62
N LEU A 103 16.66 16.84 3.00
CA LEU A 103 15.55 17.55 2.35
C LEU A 103 14.83 18.49 3.34
N ASP A 104 14.60 18.03 4.57
CA ASP A 104 14.00 18.83 5.64
C ASP A 104 14.78 20.14 5.89
N LYS A 105 16.11 20.08 5.91
CA LYS A 105 16.96 21.27 6.05
C LYS A 105 16.93 22.18 4.83
N MET A 106 16.95 21.60 3.63
CA MET A 106 16.84 22.36 2.38
C MET A 106 15.51 23.13 2.30
N LEU A 107 14.45 22.58 2.90
CA LEU A 107 13.11 23.17 2.92
C LEU A 107 12.87 24.09 4.14
N ALA A 108 13.52 23.86 5.28
CA ALA A 108 13.26 24.58 6.53
C ALA A 108 13.45 26.11 6.45
N GLY A 109 14.34 26.59 5.59
CA GLY A 109 14.60 28.01 5.39
C GLY A 109 13.74 28.68 4.30
N LYS A 110 12.86 27.93 3.64
CA LYS A 110 12.08 28.44 2.51
C LYS A 110 10.80 29.10 2.99
N SER A 111 10.42 30.20 2.32
CA SER A 111 9.12 30.81 2.56
C SER A 111 7.99 29.89 2.09
N ARG A 112 6.76 30.15 2.55
CA ARG A 112 5.57 29.45 2.04
C ARG A 112 5.48 29.52 0.52
N ASP A 113 5.76 30.68 -0.06
CA ASP A 113 5.65 30.90 -1.51
C ASP A 113 6.72 30.11 -2.27
N ASP A 114 7.96 30.07 -1.76
CA ASP A 114 9.03 29.25 -2.35
C ASP A 114 8.70 27.75 -2.30
N LEU A 115 8.10 27.28 -1.21
CA LEU A 115 7.65 25.89 -1.09
C LEU A 115 6.54 25.57 -2.10
N ILE A 116 5.59 26.50 -2.31
CA ILE A 116 4.55 26.34 -3.34
C ILE A 116 5.17 26.26 -4.74
N VAL A 117 6.14 27.11 -5.06
CA VAL A 117 6.85 27.08 -6.36
C VAL A 117 7.56 25.75 -6.57
N ILE A 118 8.25 25.23 -5.55
CA ILE A 118 8.92 23.92 -5.62
C ILE A 118 7.92 22.80 -5.86
N ILE A 119 6.79 22.81 -5.13
CA ILE A 119 5.73 21.81 -5.34
C ILE A 119 5.17 21.92 -6.76
N GLN A 120 4.93 23.13 -7.27
CA GLN A 120 4.47 23.34 -8.64
C GLN A 120 5.49 22.85 -9.69
N ASP A 121 6.79 23.07 -9.46
CA ASP A 121 7.86 22.52 -10.29
C ASP A 121 7.83 20.99 -10.26
N MET A 122 7.73 20.37 -9.08
CA MET A 122 7.63 18.91 -8.93
C MET A 122 6.42 18.34 -9.68
N LEU A 123 5.24 18.97 -9.54
CA LEU A 123 4.02 18.55 -10.22
C LEU A 123 4.09 18.73 -11.74
N ARG A 124 4.85 19.72 -12.24
CA ARG A 124 5.10 19.86 -13.68
C ARG A 124 5.95 18.74 -14.25
N HIS A 125 6.93 18.25 -13.49
CA HIS A 125 7.77 17.13 -13.90
C HIS A 125 7.11 15.76 -13.65
N GLN A 126 6.23 15.67 -12.65
CA GLN A 126 5.52 14.46 -12.26
C GLN A 126 4.01 14.75 -12.09
N PRO A 127 3.25 14.91 -13.19
CA PRO A 127 1.83 15.31 -13.12
C PRO A 127 0.93 14.30 -12.40
N ASN A 128 1.35 13.04 -12.31
CA ASN A 128 0.66 12.01 -11.53
C ASN A 128 0.60 12.32 -10.03
N LEU A 129 1.54 13.11 -9.48
CA LEU A 129 1.56 13.51 -8.07
C LEU A 129 0.49 14.55 -7.68
N ILE A 130 -0.26 15.11 -8.64
CA ILE A 130 -1.35 16.05 -8.37
C ILE A 130 -2.37 15.44 -7.38
N SER A 131 -2.62 14.14 -7.50
CA SER A 131 -3.56 13.43 -6.63
C SER A 131 -3.17 13.46 -5.16
N VAL A 132 -1.88 13.53 -4.83
CA VAL A 132 -1.40 13.65 -3.44
C VAL A 132 -1.90 14.95 -2.82
N VAL A 133 -1.87 16.05 -3.59
CA VAL A 133 -2.38 17.35 -3.15
C VAL A 133 -3.89 17.33 -3.02
N GLU A 134 -4.60 16.72 -3.97
CA GLU A 134 -6.06 16.58 -3.92
C GLU A 134 -6.51 15.76 -2.71
N LEU A 135 -5.92 14.59 -2.47
CA LEU A 135 -6.22 13.74 -1.31
C LEU A 135 -5.94 14.46 0.02
N THR A 136 -4.83 15.20 0.09
CA THR A 136 -4.50 15.98 1.29
C THR A 136 -5.52 17.10 1.53
N LYS A 137 -5.99 17.76 0.47
CA LYS A 137 -7.03 18.77 0.56
C LYS A 137 -8.36 18.17 1.06
N GLU A 138 -8.80 17.07 0.45
CA GLU A 138 -10.06 16.42 0.82
C GLU A 138 -10.06 15.98 2.30
N THR A 139 -8.93 15.48 2.81
CA THR A 139 -8.80 15.10 4.22
C THR A 139 -8.77 16.27 5.19
N GLN A 140 -8.22 17.42 4.78
CA GLN A 140 -8.17 18.63 5.61
C GLN A 140 -9.49 19.40 5.63
N GLU A 141 -10.28 19.30 4.57
CA GLU A 141 -11.58 19.98 4.43
C GLU A 141 -12.76 19.16 4.98
N ILE A 142 -12.50 18.03 5.66
CA ILE A 142 -13.54 17.23 6.31
C ILE A 142 -14.29 18.09 7.34
N LYS A 143 -15.57 18.34 7.07
CA LYS A 143 -16.46 19.04 7.98
C LYS A 143 -17.28 18.02 8.77
N PRO A 144 -17.40 18.19 10.11
CA PRO A 144 -18.24 17.32 10.92
C PRO A 144 -19.66 17.20 10.35
N GLY A 145 -20.10 15.97 10.09
CA GLY A 145 -21.45 15.68 9.58
C GLY A 145 -21.65 15.87 8.08
N GLN A 146 -20.63 16.25 7.30
CA GLN A 146 -20.68 16.25 5.84
C GLN A 146 -19.88 15.06 5.27
N PRO A 147 -20.49 14.25 4.37
CA PRO A 147 -19.76 13.22 3.66
C PRO A 147 -18.65 13.82 2.80
N MET A 148 -17.45 13.28 2.91
CA MET A 148 -16.32 13.68 2.08
C MET A 148 -16.51 13.31 0.60
N ASN A 149 -15.86 14.06 -0.29
CA ASN A 149 -15.83 13.71 -1.71
C ASN A 149 -14.80 12.60 -1.96
N VAL A 150 -15.31 11.43 -2.34
CA VAL A 150 -14.47 10.23 -2.57
C VAL A 150 -14.05 10.04 -4.03
N SER A 151 -14.35 10.99 -4.92
CA SER A 151 -14.03 10.88 -6.37
C SER A 151 -12.53 10.74 -6.65
N VAL A 152 -11.70 11.41 -5.88
CA VAL A 152 -10.24 11.31 -5.97
C VAL A 152 -9.79 9.90 -5.58
N TYR A 153 -10.30 9.35 -4.47
CA TYR A 153 -10.02 7.97 -4.04
C TYR A 153 -10.43 6.95 -5.10
N ARG A 154 -11.61 7.12 -5.71
CA ARG A 154 -12.04 6.25 -6.81
C ARG A 154 -11.08 6.30 -7.99
N THR A 155 -10.63 7.50 -8.34
CA THR A 155 -9.71 7.70 -9.47
C THR A 155 -8.34 7.10 -9.17
N GLN A 156 -7.83 7.26 -7.95
CA GLN A 156 -6.56 6.68 -7.55
C GLN A 156 -6.62 5.15 -7.46
N ALA A 157 -7.70 4.58 -6.93
CA ALA A 157 -7.87 3.12 -6.90
C ALA A 157 -7.88 2.52 -8.32
N ARG A 158 -8.59 3.14 -9.27
CA ARG A 158 -8.56 2.71 -10.68
C ARG A 158 -7.17 2.82 -11.31
N ARG A 159 -6.42 3.88 -10.99
CA ARG A 159 -5.04 4.04 -11.49
C ARG A 159 -4.11 3.01 -10.89
N ALA A 160 -4.27 2.71 -9.59
CA ALA A 160 -3.47 1.70 -8.91
C ALA A 160 -3.62 0.34 -9.61
N LEU A 161 -4.85 -0.02 -10.01
CA LEU A 161 -5.15 -1.24 -10.78
C LEU A 161 -4.64 -1.23 -12.23
N GLN A 162 -4.04 -0.14 -12.71
CA GLN A 162 -3.42 -0.09 -14.04
C GLN A 162 -1.91 -0.38 -14.00
N HIS A 163 -1.34 -0.61 -12.81
CA HIS A 163 0.07 -0.97 -12.70
C HIS A 163 0.33 -2.40 -13.18
N GLU A 164 1.51 -2.61 -13.76
CA GLU A 164 1.95 -3.91 -14.29
C GLU A 164 2.47 -4.86 -13.19
N SER A 165 2.56 -4.40 -11.94
CA SER A 165 3.15 -5.15 -10.83
C SER A 165 2.21 -5.19 -9.63
N SER A 166 1.90 -6.39 -9.13
CA SER A 166 1.08 -6.62 -7.94
C SER A 166 1.56 -5.82 -6.73
N ARG A 167 2.87 -5.78 -6.48
CA ARG A 167 3.49 -4.97 -5.40
C ARG A 167 3.19 -3.46 -5.53
N SER A 168 3.11 -2.94 -6.74
CA SER A 168 2.79 -1.53 -6.96
C SER A 168 1.31 -1.26 -6.74
N VAL A 169 0.44 -2.18 -7.19
CA VAL A 169 -1.00 -2.15 -6.93
C VAL A 169 -1.25 -2.18 -5.41
N GLU A 170 -0.71 -3.18 -4.72
CA GLU A 170 -0.84 -3.39 -3.26
C GLU A 170 -0.41 -2.14 -2.49
N ARG A 171 0.81 -1.63 -2.75
CA ARG A 171 1.35 -0.46 -2.07
C ARG A 171 0.47 0.78 -2.23
N GLU A 172 -0.02 1.05 -3.44
CA GLU A 172 -0.85 2.23 -3.69
C GLU A 172 -2.24 2.10 -3.08
N LEU A 173 -2.89 0.93 -3.21
CA LEU A 173 -4.18 0.67 -2.58
C LEU A 173 -4.08 0.76 -1.05
N LYS A 174 -3.04 0.19 -0.45
CA LYS A 174 -2.77 0.27 0.98
C LYS A 174 -2.68 1.71 1.47
N ALA A 175 -1.92 2.56 0.77
CA ALA A 175 -1.78 3.98 1.13
C ALA A 175 -3.13 4.73 1.09
N LEU A 176 -4.03 4.39 0.16
CA LEU A 176 -5.39 4.94 0.14
C LEU A 176 -6.20 4.49 1.36
N GLY A 177 -6.10 3.21 1.73
CA GLY A 177 -6.76 2.62 2.91
C GLY A 177 -6.30 3.20 4.25
N GLU A 178 -5.02 3.56 4.39
CA GLU A 178 -4.46 4.18 5.60
C GLU A 178 -5.17 5.48 5.98
N THR A 179 -5.69 6.21 4.99
CA THR A 179 -6.45 7.43 5.26
C THR A 179 -7.80 7.11 5.91
N ALA A 180 -8.51 6.10 5.41
CA ALA A 180 -9.75 5.62 6.01
C ALA A 180 -9.51 5.08 7.42
N ALA A 181 -8.44 4.31 7.62
CA ALA A 181 -8.05 3.77 8.92
C ALA A 181 -7.79 4.89 9.95
N ARG A 182 -7.12 5.98 9.54
CA ARG A 182 -6.87 7.14 10.41
C ARG A 182 -8.17 7.83 10.83
N LEU A 183 -9.12 7.99 9.90
CA LEU A 183 -10.43 8.57 10.20
C LEU A 183 -11.22 7.69 11.17
N ALA A 184 -11.22 6.37 10.94
CA ALA A 184 -11.85 5.41 11.85
C ALA A 184 -11.22 5.44 13.25
N GLY A 185 -9.88 5.50 13.34
CA GLY A 185 -9.16 5.65 14.61
C GLY A 185 -9.44 6.96 15.33
N GLY A 186 -9.82 8.01 14.60
CA GLY A 186 -10.32 9.28 15.15
C GLY A 186 -11.81 9.30 15.48
N GLY A 187 -12.54 8.20 15.23
CA GLY A 187 -13.98 8.07 15.47
C GLY A 187 -14.88 8.55 14.33
N ASP A 188 -14.31 9.03 13.21
CA ASP A 188 -15.08 9.45 12.02
C ASP A 188 -15.38 8.25 11.11
N PHE A 189 -16.23 7.36 11.60
CA PHE A 189 -16.65 6.16 10.88
C PHE A 189 -17.50 6.44 9.64
N VAL A 190 -18.12 7.62 9.54
CA VAL A 190 -18.92 7.99 8.36
C VAL A 190 -18.01 8.28 7.18
N ASN A 191 -16.97 9.10 7.36
CA ASN A 191 -16.02 9.41 6.29
C ASN A 191 -15.06 8.26 6.02
N ALA A 192 -14.62 7.53 7.05
CA ALA A 192 -13.88 6.28 6.86
C ALA A 192 -14.67 5.29 6.01
N GLY A 193 -15.95 5.07 6.34
CA GLY A 193 -16.82 4.19 5.57
C GLY A 193 -17.06 4.67 4.14
N ALA A 194 -17.11 5.99 3.90
CA ALA A 194 -17.20 6.53 2.55
C ALA A 194 -15.96 6.18 1.69
N ILE A 195 -14.75 6.31 2.25
CA ILE A 195 -13.52 5.91 1.57
C ILE A 195 -13.50 4.41 1.34
N TYR A 196 -13.70 3.59 2.38
CA TYR A 196 -13.68 2.12 2.24
C TYR A 196 -14.71 1.63 1.23
N HIS A 197 -15.92 2.19 1.21
CA HIS A 197 -16.94 1.91 0.20
C HIS A 197 -16.44 2.25 -1.21
N ALA A 198 -15.81 3.41 -1.40
CA ALA A 198 -15.28 3.79 -2.69
C ALA A 198 -14.12 2.88 -3.14
N LEU A 199 -13.19 2.56 -2.25
CA LEU A 199 -12.05 1.69 -2.54
C LEU A 199 -12.51 0.27 -2.88
N LEU A 200 -13.35 -0.33 -2.04
CA LEU A 200 -13.91 -1.66 -2.26
C LEU A 200 -14.71 -1.74 -3.56
N ASP A 201 -15.48 -0.69 -3.89
CA ASP A 201 -16.25 -0.64 -5.13
C ASP A 201 -15.37 -0.59 -6.38
N GLU A 202 -14.30 0.19 -6.39
CA GLU A 202 -13.38 0.22 -7.53
C GLU A 202 -12.53 -1.05 -7.61
N THR A 203 -12.06 -1.59 -6.48
CA THR A 203 -11.21 -2.78 -6.51
C THR A 203 -11.97 -4.04 -6.88
N VAL A 204 -13.19 -4.24 -6.36
CA VAL A 204 -14.04 -5.38 -6.76
C VAL A 204 -14.41 -5.31 -8.25
N LYS A 205 -14.63 -4.11 -8.80
CA LYS A 205 -14.88 -3.93 -10.24
C LYS A 205 -13.64 -4.14 -11.10
N GLY A 206 -12.48 -3.74 -10.59
CA GLY A 206 -11.21 -3.79 -11.31
C GLY A 206 -10.43 -5.09 -11.11
N TYR A 207 -10.89 -6.01 -10.25
CA TYR A 207 -10.30 -7.33 -10.09
C TYR A 207 -10.73 -8.25 -11.24
N ASP A 208 -10.23 -7.94 -12.44
CA ASP A 208 -10.47 -8.69 -13.67
C ASP A 208 -9.47 -9.84 -13.85
N GLU A 209 -9.52 -10.52 -15.00
CA GLU A 209 -8.62 -11.64 -15.32
C GLU A 209 -7.14 -11.24 -15.27
N MET A 210 -6.80 -10.00 -15.62
CA MET A 210 -5.41 -9.53 -15.62
C MET A 210 -4.91 -9.30 -14.20
N ILE A 211 -5.73 -8.63 -13.37
CA ILE A 211 -5.41 -8.44 -11.95
C ILE A 211 -5.36 -9.79 -11.22
N SER A 212 -6.35 -10.65 -11.45
CA SER A 212 -6.39 -11.97 -10.83
C SER A 212 -5.21 -12.85 -11.25
N ALA A 213 -4.68 -12.70 -12.46
CA ALA A 213 -3.53 -13.47 -12.93
C ALA A 213 -2.20 -12.98 -12.32
N MET A 214 -2.08 -11.68 -11.98
CA MET A 214 -0.88 -11.16 -11.32
C MET A 214 -0.91 -11.32 -9.79
N ASP A 215 -2.08 -11.58 -9.20
CA ASP A 215 -2.28 -11.74 -7.76
C ASP A 215 -2.10 -13.18 -7.29
N GLU A 216 -1.06 -13.87 -7.75
CA GLU A 216 -0.82 -15.29 -7.43
C GLU A 216 -0.64 -15.54 -5.93
N ASP A 217 -0.01 -14.59 -5.23
CA ASP A 217 0.22 -14.63 -3.78
C ASP A 217 -0.99 -14.09 -2.97
N GLY A 218 -1.99 -13.52 -3.63
CA GLY A 218 -3.18 -12.95 -3.01
C GLY A 218 -2.95 -11.62 -2.27
N ASP A 219 -1.84 -10.93 -2.51
CA ASP A 219 -1.51 -9.64 -1.88
C ASP A 219 -2.58 -8.57 -2.16
N ILE A 220 -3.09 -8.50 -3.40
CA ILE A 220 -4.15 -7.57 -3.78
C ILE A 220 -5.48 -7.99 -3.12
N ALA A 221 -5.83 -9.28 -3.15
CA ALA A 221 -7.01 -9.82 -2.48
C ALA A 221 -7.00 -9.52 -0.97
N VAL A 222 -5.85 -9.62 -0.30
CA VAL A 222 -5.71 -9.24 1.11
C VAL A 222 -6.04 -7.76 1.33
N ILE A 223 -5.55 -6.86 0.48
CA ILE A 223 -5.89 -5.43 0.59
C ILE A 223 -7.38 -5.18 0.32
N ILE A 224 -8.00 -5.90 -0.62
CA ILE A 224 -9.44 -5.83 -0.87
C ILE A 224 -10.23 -6.29 0.37
N ASP A 225 -9.78 -7.35 1.04
CA ASP A 225 -10.37 -7.80 2.30
C ASP A 225 -10.22 -6.78 3.41
N GLU A 226 -9.07 -6.10 3.52
CA GLU A 226 -8.88 -5.00 4.47
C GLU A 226 -9.91 -3.88 4.27
N PHE A 227 -10.26 -3.56 3.02
CA PHE A 227 -11.32 -2.59 2.73
C PHE A 227 -12.70 -3.10 3.14
N ALA A 228 -13.01 -4.37 2.87
CA ALA A 228 -14.27 -4.98 3.29
C ALA A 228 -14.41 -5.03 4.82
N LYS A 229 -13.33 -5.38 5.52
CA LYS A 229 -13.25 -5.39 6.98
C LYS A 229 -13.45 -3.99 7.56
N GLY A 230 -12.71 -3.00 7.06
CA GLY A 230 -12.82 -1.60 7.50
C GLY A 230 -14.22 -1.03 7.27
N LEU A 231 -14.86 -1.36 6.13
CA LEU A 231 -16.25 -0.99 5.87
C LEU A 231 -17.22 -1.67 6.84
N GLY A 232 -17.00 -2.94 7.16
CA GLY A 232 -17.77 -3.67 8.18
C GLY A 232 -17.67 -3.04 9.57
N GLU A 233 -16.48 -2.59 9.97
CA GLU A 233 -16.28 -1.85 11.22
C GLU A 233 -17.03 -0.50 11.21
N CYS A 234 -17.01 0.21 10.08
CA CYS A 234 -17.77 1.45 9.92
C CYS A 234 -19.29 1.19 9.98
N LEU A 235 -19.77 0.08 9.40
CA LEU A 235 -21.17 -0.34 9.50
C LEU A 235 -21.56 -0.65 10.96
N ALA A 236 -20.64 -1.15 11.77
CA ALA A 236 -20.89 -1.44 13.19
C ALA A 236 -20.90 -0.19 14.08
N GLN A 237 -20.04 0.78 13.79
CA GLN A 237 -19.74 1.89 14.72
C GLN A 237 -20.31 3.25 14.29
N SER A 238 -20.65 3.43 13.02
CA SER A 238 -21.16 4.72 12.53
C SER A 238 -22.64 4.94 12.87
N ALA A 239 -23.02 6.21 13.02
CA ALA A 239 -24.40 6.68 12.96
C ALA A 239 -24.81 7.05 11.52
N ALA A 240 -24.33 6.31 10.51
CA ALA A 240 -24.64 6.57 9.12
C ALA A 240 -26.14 6.44 8.83
N ALA A 241 -26.67 7.29 7.94
CA ALA A 241 -28.07 7.22 7.53
C ALA A 241 -28.41 5.88 6.86
N THR A 242 -29.67 5.44 6.95
CA THR A 242 -30.14 4.18 6.37
C THR A 242 -29.78 4.00 4.89
N LYS A 243 -29.84 5.09 4.11
CA LYS A 243 -29.44 5.07 2.70
C LYS A 243 -27.96 4.69 2.54
N THR A 244 -27.08 5.35 3.28
CA THR A 244 -25.63 5.10 3.28
C THR A 244 -25.30 3.69 3.76
N ARG A 245 -25.95 3.22 4.83
CA ARG A 245 -25.78 1.84 5.31
C ARG A 245 -26.17 0.81 4.25
N ARG A 246 -27.27 1.04 3.51
CA ARG A 246 -27.68 0.18 2.39
C ARG A 246 -26.67 0.19 1.24
N GLU A 247 -26.10 1.34 0.91
CA GLU A 247 -25.03 1.44 -0.09
C GLU A 247 -23.79 0.64 0.32
N TRP A 248 -23.39 0.71 1.60
CA TRP A 248 -22.29 -0.10 2.14
C TRP A 248 -22.58 -1.60 2.13
N LEU A 249 -23.79 -2.00 2.53
CA LEU A 249 -24.22 -3.39 2.43
C LEU A 249 -24.28 -3.89 0.98
N GLU A 250 -24.64 -3.01 0.04
CA GLU A 250 -24.66 -3.36 -1.39
C GLU A 250 -23.28 -3.71 -1.90
N ILE A 251 -22.26 -2.90 -1.58
CA ILE A 251 -20.91 -3.20 -2.06
C ILE A 251 -20.31 -4.44 -1.37
N LEU A 252 -20.57 -4.64 -0.07
CA LEU A 252 -20.14 -5.85 0.63
C LEU A 252 -20.78 -7.08 -0.03
N LEU A 253 -22.07 -6.99 -0.39
CA LEU A 253 -22.75 -8.08 -1.09
C LEU A 253 -22.15 -8.32 -2.48
N ARG A 254 -21.81 -7.25 -3.22
CA ARG A 254 -21.14 -7.39 -4.52
C ARG A 254 -19.76 -8.03 -4.39
N ALA A 255 -19.00 -7.73 -3.33
CA ALA A 255 -17.71 -8.35 -3.06
C ALA A 255 -17.84 -9.87 -2.82
N GLU A 256 -18.76 -10.29 -1.94
CA GLU A 256 -19.08 -11.72 -1.74
C GLU A 256 -19.51 -12.39 -3.05
N LEU A 257 -20.35 -11.71 -3.83
CA LEU A 257 -20.80 -12.24 -5.11
C LEU A 257 -19.67 -12.29 -6.14
N ALA A 258 -18.69 -11.40 -6.11
CA ALA A 258 -17.52 -11.44 -6.99
C ALA A 258 -16.64 -12.64 -6.65
N ASP A 259 -16.33 -12.86 -5.37
CA ASP A 259 -15.59 -14.02 -4.89
C ASP A 259 -16.24 -15.35 -5.32
N ILE A 260 -17.54 -15.50 -5.12
CA ILE A 260 -18.29 -16.68 -5.58
C ILE A 260 -18.24 -16.81 -7.11
N ALA A 261 -18.13 -15.72 -7.87
CA ALA A 261 -18.05 -15.78 -9.34
C ALA A 261 -16.68 -16.31 -9.78
N LEU A 262 -15.62 -15.97 -9.04
CA LEU A 262 -14.25 -16.41 -9.25
C LEU A 262 -13.98 -17.83 -8.72
N GLY A 263 -14.98 -18.46 -8.09
CA GLY A 263 -14.88 -19.83 -7.59
C GLY A 263 -14.52 -19.94 -6.11
N GLY A 264 -14.61 -18.84 -5.35
CA GLY A 264 -14.28 -18.81 -3.92
C GLY A 264 -12.77 -18.77 -3.70
N ILE A 265 -12.15 -17.67 -4.15
CA ILE A 265 -10.69 -17.46 -4.07
C ILE A 265 -10.30 -16.64 -2.84
N ASP A 266 -11.26 -16.37 -1.95
CA ASP A 266 -11.11 -15.52 -0.77
C ASP A 266 -10.77 -14.05 -1.11
N LEU A 267 -11.42 -13.48 -2.14
CA LEU A 267 -11.16 -12.09 -2.59
C LEU A 267 -11.48 -11.03 -1.52
N ALA A 268 -12.50 -11.26 -0.69
CA ALA A 268 -12.95 -10.32 0.35
C ALA A 268 -13.78 -11.03 1.43
N PRO A 269 -13.25 -12.08 2.10
CA PRO A 269 -14.01 -12.92 3.03
C PRO A 269 -14.71 -12.13 4.16
N SER A 270 -14.13 -11.01 4.60
CA SER A 270 -14.69 -10.11 5.61
C SER A 270 -16.02 -9.48 5.17
N ALA A 271 -16.30 -9.39 3.86
CA ALA A 271 -17.54 -8.83 3.35
C ALA A 271 -18.76 -9.63 3.80
N ARG A 272 -18.70 -10.95 3.65
CA ARG A 272 -19.74 -11.88 4.10
C ARG A 272 -19.96 -11.79 5.60
N GLU A 273 -18.87 -11.74 6.36
CA GLU A 273 -18.92 -11.64 7.81
C GLU A 273 -19.56 -10.34 8.27
N ALA A 274 -19.18 -9.22 7.66
CA ALA A 274 -19.72 -7.91 7.96
C ALA A 274 -21.24 -7.86 7.74
N ILE A 275 -21.73 -8.35 6.60
CA ILE A 275 -23.17 -8.41 6.31
C ILE A 275 -23.87 -9.27 7.37
N LEU A 276 -23.38 -10.49 7.56
CA LEU A 276 -23.98 -11.42 8.51
C LEU A 276 -23.90 -10.92 9.94
N LYS A 277 -22.97 -10.05 10.31
CA LYS A 277 -22.82 -9.57 11.69
C LYS A 277 -23.58 -8.27 11.94
N TYR A 278 -23.55 -7.33 11.00
CA TYR A 278 -23.95 -5.95 11.25
C TYR A 278 -25.18 -5.46 10.47
N ALA A 279 -25.68 -6.21 9.48
CA ALA A 279 -26.99 -5.92 8.92
C ALA A 279 -28.07 -6.10 10.01
N ASP A 280 -29.03 -5.19 10.07
CA ASP A 280 -30.25 -5.35 10.87
C ASP A 280 -31.32 -6.18 10.13
N ARG A 281 -32.51 -6.31 10.72
CA ARG A 281 -33.59 -7.12 10.13
C ARG A 281 -34.16 -6.52 8.85
N GLU A 282 -34.36 -5.20 8.79
CA GLU A 282 -34.93 -4.53 7.61
C GLU A 282 -33.91 -4.51 6.46
N GLU A 283 -32.65 -4.26 6.80
CA GLU A 283 -31.51 -4.34 5.88
C GLU A 283 -31.35 -5.75 5.32
N TRP A 284 -31.49 -6.78 6.16
CA TRP A 284 -31.44 -8.17 5.70
C TRP A 284 -32.59 -8.50 4.73
N GLN A 285 -33.82 -8.09 5.04
CA GLN A 285 -34.96 -8.26 4.11
C GLN A 285 -34.69 -7.56 2.78
N TRP A 286 -34.15 -6.36 2.81
CA TRP A 286 -33.75 -5.61 1.62
C TRP A 286 -32.66 -6.32 0.79
N ILE A 287 -31.71 -7.00 1.44
CA ILE A 287 -30.70 -7.84 0.77
C ILE A 287 -31.37 -9.03 0.07
N GLU A 288 -32.26 -9.75 0.77
CA GLU A 288 -32.94 -10.94 0.23
C GLU A 288 -33.77 -10.62 -1.02
N GLU A 289 -34.45 -9.47 -1.05
CA GLU A 289 -35.26 -9.03 -2.19
C GLU A 289 -34.42 -8.69 -3.43
N ARG A 290 -33.16 -8.30 -3.24
CA ARG A 290 -32.26 -7.88 -4.33
C ARG A 290 -31.40 -9.01 -4.85
N LEU A 291 -31.07 -9.99 -4.01
CA LEU A 291 -30.16 -11.08 -4.37
C LEU A 291 -30.55 -11.80 -5.68
N PRO A 292 -31.84 -12.15 -5.92
CA PRO A 292 -32.26 -12.78 -7.18
C PRO A 292 -32.06 -11.91 -8.42
N LYS A 293 -32.12 -10.57 -8.27
CA LYS A 293 -31.94 -9.62 -9.39
C LYS A 293 -30.47 -9.45 -9.76
N ILE A 294 -29.58 -9.65 -8.79
CA ILE A 294 -28.12 -9.54 -8.97
C ILE A 294 -27.53 -10.88 -9.42
N PHE A 295 -28.25 -11.98 -9.17
CA PHE A 295 -27.77 -13.35 -9.34
C PHE A 295 -28.56 -14.12 -10.42
N SER A 296 -28.35 -13.79 -11.69
CA SER A 296 -28.85 -14.60 -12.81
C SER A 296 -27.76 -15.54 -13.34
N ALA A 297 -28.02 -16.85 -13.28
CA ALA A 297 -27.24 -17.95 -13.87
C ALA A 297 -25.80 -18.13 -13.35
N ARG A 298 -25.60 -19.05 -12.39
CA ARG A 298 -24.29 -19.56 -11.96
C ARG A 298 -24.29 -21.08 -11.77
N SER A 299 -23.09 -21.64 -11.59
CA SER A 299 -22.85 -23.06 -11.29
C SER A 299 -23.64 -23.56 -10.07
N SER A 300 -23.81 -24.88 -9.96
CA SER A 300 -24.48 -25.51 -8.81
C SER A 300 -23.80 -25.18 -7.48
N TRP A 301 -22.46 -25.12 -7.46
CA TRP A 301 -21.69 -24.71 -6.29
C TRP A 301 -22.00 -23.28 -5.84
N ALA A 302 -22.06 -22.33 -6.78
CA ALA A 302 -22.37 -20.94 -6.46
C ALA A 302 -23.79 -20.79 -5.89
N GLN A 303 -24.75 -21.52 -6.46
CA GLN A 303 -26.13 -21.57 -5.97
C GLN A 303 -26.20 -22.09 -4.53
N ASP A 304 -25.53 -23.22 -4.23
CA ASP A 304 -25.49 -23.80 -2.88
C ASP A 304 -24.83 -22.86 -1.86
N THR A 305 -23.71 -22.23 -2.23
CA THR A 305 -23.00 -21.26 -1.37
C THR A 305 -23.89 -20.08 -0.96
N ILE A 306 -24.68 -19.57 -1.91
CA ILE A 306 -25.65 -18.51 -1.65
C ILE A 306 -26.84 -18.97 -0.81
N GLN A 307 -27.38 -20.16 -1.07
CA GLN A 307 -28.46 -20.69 -0.23
C GLN A 307 -28.00 -20.85 1.22
N LYS A 308 -26.75 -21.29 1.46
CA LYS A 308 -26.15 -21.34 2.79
C LYS A 308 -25.99 -19.95 3.41
N PHE A 309 -25.55 -18.96 2.63
CA PHE A 309 -25.47 -17.55 3.08
C PHE A 309 -26.84 -17.02 3.52
N LEU A 310 -27.86 -17.19 2.66
CA LEU A 310 -29.23 -16.77 2.95
C LEU A 310 -29.80 -17.46 4.20
N ALA A 311 -29.64 -18.78 4.30
CA ALA A 311 -30.10 -19.55 5.44
C ALA A 311 -29.44 -19.09 6.76
N LYS A 312 -28.14 -18.75 6.72
CA LYS A 312 -27.41 -18.25 7.90
C LYS A 312 -27.96 -16.90 8.36
N GLY A 313 -28.24 -15.97 7.45
CA GLY A 313 -28.82 -14.68 7.82
C GLY A 313 -30.28 -14.78 8.29
N ARG A 314 -31.12 -15.60 7.65
CA ARG A 314 -32.51 -15.86 8.14
C ARG A 314 -32.52 -16.37 9.57
N ARG A 315 -31.62 -17.31 9.90
CA ARG A 315 -31.46 -17.85 11.26
C ARG A 315 -31.07 -16.74 12.25
N LYS A 316 -30.11 -15.89 11.91
CA LYS A 316 -29.70 -14.76 12.75
C LYS A 316 -30.87 -13.79 13.02
N HIS A 317 -31.62 -13.45 11.98
CA HIS A 317 -32.71 -12.47 12.06
C HIS A 317 -34.05 -13.06 12.50
N LYS A 318 -34.10 -14.36 12.84
CA LYS A 318 -35.32 -15.09 13.23
C LYS A 318 -36.46 -14.93 12.21
N ILE A 319 -36.12 -14.82 10.93
CA ILE A 319 -37.09 -14.74 9.85
C ILE A 319 -37.57 -16.16 9.56
N LYS A 320 -38.88 -16.42 9.61
CA LYS A 320 -39.44 -17.73 9.26
C LYS A 320 -39.11 -18.02 7.80
N THR A 321 -38.42 -19.14 7.57
CA THR A 321 -38.14 -19.71 6.24
C THR A 321 -39.41 -20.14 5.54
#